data_AF-A0A818Q557-F1
#
_entry.id   AF-A0A818Q557-F1
#
_cell.length_a   1.000
_cell.length_b   1.000
_cell.length_c   1.000
_cell.angle_alpha   90.00
_cell.angle_beta   90.00
_cell.angle_gamma   90.00
#
_symmetry.space_group_name_H-M   'P 1'
#
loop_
_entity.id
_entity.type
_entity.pdbx_description
1 polymer ?
#
loop_
_entity_poly.entity_id
_entity_poly.type
_entity_poly.pdbx_seq_one_letter_code
_entity_poly.pdbx_strand_id
1 'polypeptide(L)'
;TMILNIIFVVPIAIIMATTGFPLSSTIVSYVIGSLLLVGNPLSFTIYEAYAVGCQNKILIFLILLKTAHYMKIPPRISIPFLIICPVIASIVSYITAMYLFNHIPNICTRQNPHWRCLTTETSYSFSIIWAVVGVVRLFGPKSMYSSVLYGLIIGPILTIINWFLCKKLPHIKWLVLINFPIILLAVHALPTAPAAEYPSWFLVGFIFNYVLYRHAHEWWEKYAYVFSAAMSCGVAVCGILITFAFQNNHISFPQWWGTKDVCPLSGANYSGVIPTYHDL
;
A
#
# COMPACT_ATOMS: atom_id res chain seq x y z
N THR A 1 17.01 -7.92 10.57
CA THR A 1 15.62 -7.48 10.28
C THR A 1 14.83 -7.22 11.55
N MET A 2 14.69 -8.18 12.46
CA MET A 2 13.83 -7.99 13.66
C MET A 2 14.27 -6.83 14.56
N ILE A 3 15.57 -6.59 14.72
CA ILE A 3 16.10 -5.45 15.48
C ILE A 3 15.67 -4.10 14.87
N LEU A 4 15.72 -3.98 13.53
CA LEU A 4 15.28 -2.77 12.83
C LEU A 4 13.79 -2.53 13.07
N ASN A 5 12.98 -3.57 13.00
CA ASN A 5 11.55 -3.46 13.27
C ASN A 5 11.27 -3.00 14.69
N ILE A 6 11.97 -3.51 15.70
CA ILE A 6 11.79 -3.05 17.09
C ILE A 6 12.08 -1.55 17.24
N ILE A 7 13.15 -1.06 16.60
CA ILE A 7 13.56 0.34 16.67
C ILE A 7 12.56 1.24 15.92
N PHE A 8 12.14 0.86 14.72
CA PHE A 8 11.28 1.69 13.86
C PHE A 8 9.79 1.58 14.16
N VAL A 9 9.32 0.50 14.82
CA VAL A 9 7.90 0.32 15.14
C VAL A 9 7.37 1.45 16.03
N VAL A 10 8.11 1.85 17.07
CA VAL A 10 7.67 2.88 18.02
C VAL A 10 7.42 4.23 17.34
N PRO A 11 8.38 4.85 16.62
CA PRO A 11 8.15 6.14 15.97
C PRO A 11 7.06 6.04 14.89
N ILE A 12 7.00 4.94 14.15
CA ILE A 12 5.99 4.74 13.11
C ILE A 12 4.59 4.62 13.71
N ALA A 13 4.45 3.91 14.83
CA ALA A 13 3.18 3.81 15.55
C ALA A 13 2.71 5.18 16.08
N ILE A 14 3.63 6.02 16.58
CA ILE A 14 3.30 7.39 17.02
C ILE A 14 2.81 8.24 15.85
N ILE A 15 3.49 8.17 14.70
CA ILE A 15 3.07 8.94 13.52
C ILE A 15 1.72 8.44 13.04
N MET A 16 1.52 7.13 12.91
CA MET A 16 0.22 6.55 12.53
C MET A 16 -0.90 6.96 13.50
N ALA A 17 -0.60 7.06 14.80
CA ALA A 17 -1.57 7.48 15.80
C ALA A 17 -1.96 8.97 15.70
N THR A 18 -1.08 9.82 15.17
CA THR A 18 -1.32 11.27 15.01
C THR A 18 -1.85 11.64 13.64
N THR A 19 -1.39 10.99 12.58
CA THR A 19 -1.75 11.28 11.18
C THR A 19 -2.87 10.40 10.66
N GLY A 20 -3.12 9.25 11.28
CA GLY A 20 -4.06 8.24 10.78
C GLY A 20 -3.54 7.47 9.56
N PHE A 21 -2.30 7.72 9.11
CA PHE A 21 -1.72 7.09 7.93
C PHE A 21 -0.55 6.15 8.31
N PRO A 22 -0.56 4.88 7.86
CA PRO A 22 0.52 3.95 8.17
C PRO A 22 1.77 4.28 7.34
N LEU A 23 2.81 4.77 8.00
CA LEU A 23 4.14 4.86 7.40
C LEU A 23 4.82 3.48 7.42
N SER A 24 5.56 3.14 6.37
CA SER A 24 6.32 1.89 6.32
C SER A 24 7.81 2.18 6.24
N SER A 25 8.64 1.38 6.93
CA SER A 25 10.12 1.51 6.88
C SER A 25 10.73 0.81 5.67
N THR A 26 9.93 0.67 4.61
CA THR A 26 10.18 -0.20 3.45
C THR A 26 11.51 0.13 2.78
N ILE A 27 11.80 1.42 2.57
CA ILE A 27 13.01 1.87 1.87
C ILE A 27 14.28 1.47 2.63
N VAL A 28 14.33 1.68 3.94
CA VAL A 28 15.50 1.31 4.77
C VAL A 28 15.72 -0.20 4.73
N SER A 29 14.63 -0.96 4.85
CA SER A 29 14.66 -2.42 4.74
C SER A 29 15.14 -2.88 3.36
N TYR A 30 14.64 -2.27 2.28
CA TYR A 30 15.05 -2.61 0.91
C TYR A 30 16.52 -2.30 0.64
N VAL A 31 17.02 -1.16 1.12
CA VAL A 31 18.45 -0.83 0.98
C VAL A 31 19.31 -1.88 1.69
N ILE A 32 18.99 -2.22 2.94
CA ILE A 32 19.73 -3.24 3.68
C ILE A 32 19.60 -4.62 3.03
N GLY A 33 18.39 -5.01 2.64
CA GLY A 33 18.12 -6.27 1.95
C GLY A 33 18.87 -6.39 0.62
N SER A 34 18.92 -5.31 -0.16
CA SER A 34 19.63 -5.26 -1.44
C SER A 34 21.13 -5.41 -1.30
N LEU A 35 21.72 -4.91 -0.21
CA LEU A 35 23.16 -5.02 0.05
C LEU A 35 23.54 -6.41 0.56
N LEU A 36 22.66 -7.06 1.32
CA LEU A 36 22.90 -8.38 1.91
C LEU A 36 22.60 -9.53 0.95
N LEU A 37 21.59 -9.38 0.08
CA LEU A 37 21.02 -10.46 -0.73
C LEU A 37 21.14 -10.16 -2.23
N VAL A 38 22.33 -9.73 -2.65
CA VAL A 38 22.60 -9.39 -4.06
C VAL A 38 22.50 -10.64 -4.94
N GLY A 39 21.81 -10.52 -6.06
CA GLY A 39 21.75 -11.53 -7.12
C GLY A 39 20.69 -12.61 -6.96
N ASN A 40 20.01 -12.70 -5.81
CA ASN A 40 18.94 -13.68 -5.60
C ASN A 40 17.59 -13.01 -5.25
N PRO A 41 16.64 -12.90 -6.22
CA PRO A 41 15.37 -12.25 -5.99
C PRO A 41 14.48 -13.02 -5.00
N LEU A 42 14.54 -14.35 -4.96
CA LEU A 42 13.71 -15.15 -4.06
C LEU A 42 14.08 -14.90 -2.59
N SER A 43 15.38 -14.84 -2.29
CA SER A 43 15.86 -14.52 -0.94
C SER A 43 15.43 -13.11 -0.51
N PHE A 44 15.45 -12.16 -1.44
CA PHE A 44 14.99 -10.79 -1.17
C PHE A 44 13.48 -10.73 -0.89
N THR A 45 12.66 -11.44 -1.66
CA THR A 45 11.20 -11.51 -1.41
C THR A 45 10.89 -12.05 -0.01
N ILE A 46 11.62 -13.09 0.43
CA ILE A 46 11.47 -13.64 1.79
C ILE A 46 11.89 -12.61 2.83
N TYR A 47 13.04 -11.94 2.62
CA TYR A 47 13.51 -10.87 3.50
C TYR A 47 12.48 -9.74 3.63
N GLU A 48 11.92 -9.29 2.51
CA GLU A 48 10.90 -8.25 2.46
C GLU A 48 9.66 -8.65 3.25
N ALA A 49 9.18 -9.88 3.07
CA ALA A 49 8.01 -10.40 3.80
C ALA A 49 8.24 -10.34 5.32
N TYR A 50 9.45 -10.64 5.81
CA TYR A 50 9.78 -10.52 7.23
C TYR A 50 10.02 -9.09 7.70
N ALA A 51 10.66 -8.25 6.90
CA ALA A 51 10.97 -6.88 7.30
C ALA A 51 9.69 -6.03 7.33
N VAL A 52 9.01 -5.95 6.19
CA VAL A 52 7.85 -5.08 5.98
C VAL A 52 6.57 -5.73 6.51
N GLY A 53 6.39 -7.03 6.22
CA GLY A 53 5.19 -7.75 6.62
C GLY A 53 5.03 -7.81 8.14
N CYS A 54 6.08 -8.16 8.88
CA CYS A 54 6.03 -8.17 10.34
C CYS A 54 5.71 -6.79 10.92
N GLN A 55 6.31 -5.72 10.37
CA GLN A 55 6.03 -4.36 10.83
C GLN A 55 4.55 -4.01 10.69
N ASN A 56 3.95 -4.28 9.52
CA ASN A 56 2.53 -4.02 9.30
C ASN A 56 1.63 -4.83 10.25
N LYS A 57 1.99 -6.10 10.53
CA LYS A 57 1.23 -6.93 11.47
C LYS A 57 1.33 -6.42 12.91
N ILE A 58 2.49 -5.92 13.33
CA ILE A 58 2.66 -5.29 14.66
C ILE A 58 1.76 -4.06 14.78
N LEU A 59 1.71 -3.19 13.77
CA LEU A 59 0.85 -2.00 13.79
C LEU A 59 -0.64 -2.37 13.89
N ILE A 60 -1.10 -3.34 13.09
CA ILE A 60 -2.49 -3.83 13.15
C ILE A 60 -2.78 -4.45 14.52
N PHE A 61 -1.86 -5.24 15.07
CA PHE A 61 -1.99 -5.83 16.40
C PHE A 61 -2.14 -4.76 17.50
N LEU A 62 -1.36 -3.68 17.43
CA LEU A 62 -1.47 -2.53 18.35
C LEU A 62 -2.82 -1.82 18.23
N ILE A 63 -3.31 -1.61 17.01
CA ILE A 63 -4.64 -1.02 16.77
C ILE A 63 -5.72 -1.91 17.41
N LEU A 64 -5.68 -3.21 17.18
CA LEU A 64 -6.67 -4.15 17.70
C LEU A 64 -6.64 -4.24 19.23
N LEU A 65 -5.46 -4.24 19.84
CA LEU A 65 -5.33 -4.18 21.30
C LEU A 65 -5.93 -2.90 21.89
N LYS A 66 -5.66 -1.75 21.25
CA LYS A 66 -6.20 -0.46 21.69
C LYS A 66 -7.72 -0.43 21.56
N THR A 67 -8.27 -0.96 20.48
CA THR A 67 -9.71 -1.11 20.29
C THR A 67 -10.33 -2.04 21.34
N ALA A 68 -9.70 -3.18 21.63
CA ALA A 68 -10.18 -4.09 22.66
C ALA A 68 -10.19 -3.43 24.06
N HIS A 69 -9.16 -2.61 24.35
CA HIS A 69 -9.12 -1.81 25.56
C HIS A 69 -10.27 -0.78 25.62
N TYR A 70 -10.59 -0.10 24.52
CA TYR A 70 -11.75 0.81 24.45
C TYR A 70 -13.09 0.09 24.65
N MET A 71 -13.21 -1.15 24.17
CA MET A 71 -14.38 -2.00 24.40
C MET A 71 -14.42 -2.66 25.78
N LYS A 72 -13.44 -2.39 26.66
CA LYS A 72 -13.31 -2.96 28.01
C LYS A 72 -13.19 -4.49 28.04
N ILE A 73 -12.62 -5.09 26.99
CA ILE A 73 -12.39 -6.53 26.92
C ILE A 73 -11.10 -6.87 27.69
N PRO A 74 -11.13 -7.84 28.63
CA PRO A 74 -9.95 -8.17 29.41
C PRO A 74 -8.82 -8.75 28.54
N PRO A 75 -7.55 -8.38 28.78
CA PRO A 75 -6.42 -8.78 27.93
C PRO A 75 -6.18 -10.29 27.91
N ARG A 76 -6.63 -11.01 28.95
CA ARG A 76 -6.56 -12.48 29.04
C ARG A 76 -7.32 -13.18 27.92
N ILE A 77 -8.36 -12.53 27.38
CA ILE A 77 -9.15 -13.06 26.26
C ILE A 77 -8.66 -12.47 24.94
N SER A 78 -8.38 -11.16 24.92
CA SER A 78 -7.98 -10.45 23.70
C SER A 78 -6.65 -10.93 23.13
N ILE A 79 -5.62 -11.12 23.95
CA ILE A 79 -4.28 -11.53 23.48
C ILE A 79 -4.29 -12.91 22.78
N PRO A 80 -4.81 -14.00 23.38
CA PRO A 80 -4.84 -15.29 22.69
C PRO A 80 -5.69 -15.23 21.42
N PHE A 81 -6.81 -14.51 21.42
CA PHE A 81 -7.63 -14.33 20.23
C PHE A 81 -6.86 -13.66 19.08
N LEU A 82 -6.12 -12.59 19.37
CA LEU A 82 -5.31 -11.88 18.39
C LEU A 82 -4.13 -12.69 17.84
N ILE A 83 -3.74 -13.78 18.50
CA ILE A 83 -2.71 -14.71 18.01
C ILE A 83 -3.36 -15.85 17.20
N ILE A 84 -4.46 -16.43 17.71
CA ILE A 84 -5.13 -17.58 17.08
C ILE A 84 -5.77 -17.19 15.75
N CYS A 85 -6.45 -16.04 15.68
CA CYS A 85 -7.16 -15.63 14.46
C CYS A 85 -6.24 -15.45 13.25
N PRO A 86 -5.09 -14.74 13.34
CA PRO A 86 -4.15 -14.65 12.22
C PRO A 86 -3.55 -15.99 11.79
N VAL A 87 -3.35 -16.93 12.72
CA VAL A 87 -2.86 -18.28 12.40
C VAL A 87 -3.90 -19.06 11.60
N ILE A 88 -5.17 -19.00 12.00
CA ILE A 88 -6.25 -19.62 11.22
C ILE A 88 -6.35 -18.93 9.84
N ALA A 89 -6.31 -17.60 9.81
CA ALA A 89 -6.40 -16.84 8.57
C ALA A 89 -5.24 -17.15 7.60
N SER A 90 -4.01 -17.34 8.09
CA SER A 90 -2.86 -17.70 7.25
C SER A 90 -2.99 -19.11 6.67
N ILE A 91 -3.47 -20.07 7.46
CA ILE A 91 -3.74 -21.44 7.00
C ILE A 91 -4.81 -21.43 5.91
N VAL A 92 -5.95 -20.76 6.13
CA VAL A 92 -7.03 -20.67 5.13
C VAL A 92 -6.55 -19.99 3.86
N SER A 93 -5.77 -18.91 3.97
CA SER A 93 -5.20 -18.20 2.82
C SER A 93 -4.25 -19.11 2.01
N TYR A 94 -3.42 -19.91 2.69
CA TYR A 94 -2.52 -20.86 2.05
C TYR A 94 -3.27 -21.98 1.32
N ILE A 95 -4.27 -22.59 1.97
CA ILE A 95 -5.11 -23.64 1.36
C ILE A 95 -5.82 -23.10 0.12
N THR A 96 -6.38 -21.89 0.23
CA THR A 96 -7.06 -21.23 -0.89
C THR A 96 -6.09 -20.97 -2.03
N ALA A 97 -4.89 -20.44 -1.76
CA ALA A 97 -3.88 -20.25 -2.80
C ALA A 97 -3.51 -21.56 -3.52
N MET A 98 -3.27 -22.64 -2.76
CA MET A 98 -2.95 -23.95 -3.33
C MET A 98 -4.12 -24.52 -4.17
N TYR A 99 -5.35 -24.32 -3.71
CA TYR A 99 -6.55 -24.71 -4.45
C TYR A 99 -6.62 -23.99 -5.80
N LEU A 100 -6.40 -22.67 -5.82
CA LEU A 100 -6.40 -21.89 -7.07
C LEU A 100 -5.33 -22.38 -8.05
N PHE A 101 -4.11 -22.66 -7.58
CA PHE A 101 -3.03 -23.16 -8.46
C PHE A 101 -3.32 -24.53 -9.07
N ASN A 102 -4.06 -25.41 -8.36
CA ASN A 102 -4.37 -26.75 -8.85
C ASN A 102 -5.60 -26.81 -9.77
N HIS A 103 -6.58 -25.91 -9.58
CA HIS A 103 -7.84 -25.97 -10.31
C HIS A 103 -7.95 -25.00 -11.49
N ILE A 104 -7.23 -23.88 -11.46
CA ILE A 104 -7.30 -22.86 -12.53
C ILE A 104 -6.08 -23.02 -13.43
N PRO A 105 -6.22 -23.54 -14.66
CA PRO A 105 -5.10 -23.65 -15.58
C PRO A 105 -4.61 -22.25 -15.95
N ASN A 106 -3.30 -22.06 -16.16
CA ASN A 106 -2.71 -20.80 -16.63
C ASN A 106 -3.05 -19.57 -15.75
N ILE A 107 -3.18 -19.74 -14.44
CA ILE A 107 -3.36 -18.63 -13.49
C ILE A 107 -2.14 -17.67 -13.51
N CYS A 108 -2.37 -16.38 -13.30
CA CYS A 108 -1.33 -15.34 -13.34
C CYS A 108 -0.56 -15.25 -14.67
N THR A 109 -1.11 -15.78 -15.78
CA THR A 109 -0.52 -15.62 -17.11
C THR A 109 -1.39 -14.72 -17.99
N ARG A 110 -0.79 -14.11 -19.02
CA ARG A 110 -1.50 -13.24 -19.98
C ARG A 110 -2.63 -13.96 -20.74
N GLN A 111 -2.57 -15.29 -20.82
CA GLN A 111 -3.54 -16.11 -21.53
C GLN A 111 -4.91 -16.12 -20.84
N ASN A 112 -4.95 -15.88 -19.52
CA ASN A 112 -6.19 -15.79 -18.76
C ASN A 112 -6.43 -14.37 -18.24
N PRO A 113 -7.22 -13.56 -18.97
CA PRO A 113 -7.51 -12.18 -18.54
C PRO A 113 -8.36 -12.13 -17.25
N HIS A 114 -9.12 -13.19 -16.94
CA HIS A 114 -9.99 -13.23 -15.75
C HIS A 114 -9.23 -13.43 -14.44
N TRP A 115 -8.07 -14.10 -14.47
CA TRP A 115 -7.27 -14.47 -13.30
C TRP A 115 -5.85 -13.88 -13.38
N ARG A 116 -5.76 -12.55 -13.40
CA ARG A 116 -4.48 -11.81 -13.38
C ARG A 116 -4.01 -11.55 -11.95
N CYS A 117 -2.69 -11.58 -11.76
CA CYS A 117 -2.04 -11.45 -10.45
C CYS A 117 -1.14 -10.21 -10.40
N LEU A 118 -1.76 -9.04 -10.58
CA LEU A 118 -1.05 -7.77 -10.76
C LEU A 118 -0.11 -7.45 -9.57
N THR A 119 -0.60 -7.65 -8.35
CA THR A 119 0.18 -7.38 -7.13
C THR A 119 1.40 -8.30 -7.03
N THR A 120 1.24 -9.59 -7.31
CA THR A 120 2.35 -10.57 -7.26
C THR A 120 3.40 -10.27 -8.33
N GLU A 121 2.98 -9.92 -9.56
CA GLU A 121 3.90 -9.52 -10.62
C GLU A 121 4.71 -8.28 -10.23
N THR A 122 4.04 -7.25 -9.67
CA THR A 122 4.76 -6.05 -9.21
C THR A 122 5.76 -6.35 -8.10
N SER A 123 5.40 -7.16 -7.11
CA SER A 123 6.33 -7.58 -6.04
C SER A 123 7.53 -8.37 -6.58
N TYR A 124 7.32 -9.19 -7.61
CA TYR A 124 8.41 -9.91 -8.28
C TYR A 124 9.33 -8.96 -9.04
N SER A 125 8.78 -8.00 -9.81
CA SER A 125 9.58 -6.96 -10.48
C SER A 125 10.38 -6.12 -9.48
N PHE A 126 9.79 -5.76 -8.33
CA PHE A 126 10.51 -5.08 -7.24
C PHE A 126 11.68 -5.92 -6.71
N SER A 127 11.47 -7.22 -6.53
CA SER A 127 12.55 -8.12 -6.08
C SER A 127 13.71 -8.19 -7.08
N ILE A 128 13.44 -8.13 -8.40
CA ILE A 128 14.50 -8.07 -9.42
C ILE A 128 15.27 -6.75 -9.31
N ILE A 129 14.56 -5.63 -9.23
CA ILE A 129 15.17 -4.29 -9.14
C ILE A 129 16.09 -4.23 -7.91
N TRP A 130 15.56 -4.55 -6.73
CA TRP A 130 16.32 -4.38 -5.49
C TRP A 130 17.34 -5.49 -5.24
N ALA A 131 17.09 -6.75 -5.63
CA ALA A 131 18.04 -7.84 -5.37
C ALA A 131 19.06 -8.03 -6.49
N VAL A 132 18.63 -8.05 -7.76
CA VAL A 132 19.50 -8.40 -8.90
C VAL A 132 20.27 -7.20 -9.41
N VAL A 133 19.60 -6.06 -9.60
CA VAL A 133 20.29 -4.83 -10.02
C VAL A 133 21.05 -4.25 -8.82
N GLY A 134 20.39 -4.17 -7.67
CA GLY A 134 20.99 -3.72 -6.42
C GLY A 134 21.16 -2.21 -6.33
N VAL A 135 21.19 -1.69 -5.10
CA VAL A 135 21.20 -0.24 -4.82
C VAL A 135 22.42 0.46 -5.41
N VAL A 136 23.59 -0.17 -5.40
CA VAL A 136 24.83 0.46 -5.88
C VAL A 136 24.77 0.73 -7.40
N ARG A 137 24.14 -0.16 -8.17
CA ARG A 137 23.97 0.04 -9.63
C ARG A 137 22.78 0.94 -9.95
N LEU A 138 21.71 0.90 -9.16
CA LEU A 138 20.54 1.77 -9.34
C LEU A 138 20.84 3.23 -8.97
N PHE A 139 21.50 3.48 -7.85
CA PHE A 139 21.62 4.81 -7.28
C PHE A 139 23.06 5.34 -7.22
N GLY A 140 24.04 4.58 -7.73
CA GLY A 140 25.44 5.01 -7.77
C GLY A 140 25.66 6.29 -8.58
N PRO A 141 26.81 6.97 -8.39
CA PRO A 141 27.08 8.30 -8.97
C PRO A 141 27.11 8.35 -10.51
N LYS A 142 27.26 7.18 -11.17
CA LYS A 142 27.21 7.05 -12.64
C LYS A 142 25.89 6.49 -13.16
N SER A 143 24.89 6.29 -12.30
CA SER A 143 23.62 5.68 -12.66
C SER A 143 22.56 6.71 -13.06
N MET A 144 21.63 6.30 -13.93
CA MET A 144 20.53 7.14 -14.41
C MET A 144 19.59 7.58 -13.26
N TYR A 145 19.46 6.79 -12.19
CA TYR A 145 18.58 7.11 -11.05
C TYR A 145 19.31 7.74 -9.87
N SER A 146 20.56 8.18 -10.03
CA SER A 146 21.31 8.84 -8.95
C SER A 146 20.58 10.08 -8.39
N SER A 147 19.85 10.79 -9.26
CA SER A 147 19.06 11.97 -8.88
C SER A 147 17.93 11.67 -7.90
N VAL A 148 17.41 10.44 -7.87
CA VAL A 148 16.31 10.04 -6.95
C VAL A 148 16.76 10.08 -5.49
N LEU A 149 18.06 9.86 -5.22
CA LEU A 149 18.61 9.94 -3.87
C LEU A 149 18.49 11.35 -3.27
N TYR A 150 18.46 12.41 -4.09
CA TYR A 150 18.23 13.76 -3.57
C TYR A 150 16.87 13.90 -2.89
N GLY A 151 15.88 13.09 -3.26
CA GLY A 151 14.59 13.03 -2.59
C GLY A 151 14.69 12.72 -1.09
N LEU A 152 15.68 11.90 -0.69
CA LEU A 152 15.93 11.55 0.72
C LEU A 152 16.41 12.76 1.54
N ILE A 153 17.04 13.74 0.89
CA ILE A 153 17.51 14.98 1.52
C ILE A 153 16.41 16.05 1.47
N ILE A 154 15.69 16.13 0.35
CA ILE A 154 14.61 17.10 0.14
C ILE A 154 13.48 16.91 1.16
N GLY A 155 13.13 15.66 1.50
CA GLY A 155 12.09 15.38 2.49
C GLY A 155 12.34 16.04 3.87
N PRO A 156 13.47 15.74 4.54
CA PRO A 156 13.87 16.39 5.79
C PRO A 156 13.94 17.92 5.67
N ILE A 157 14.52 18.43 4.58
CA ILE A 157 14.61 19.88 4.36
C ILE A 157 13.24 20.52 4.34
N LEU A 158 12.28 19.97 3.58
CA LEU A 158 10.91 20.49 3.52
C LEU A 158 10.22 20.46 4.90
N THR A 159 10.41 19.39 5.68
CA THR A 159 9.86 19.33 7.04
C THR A 159 10.45 20.37 7.99
N ILE A 160 11.77 20.58 7.93
CA ILE A 160 12.47 21.55 8.79
C ILE A 160 12.08 22.97 8.41
N ILE A 161 11.98 23.25 7.10
CA ILE A 161 11.49 24.54 6.59
C ILE A 161 10.08 24.80 7.12
N ASN A 162 9.17 23.84 6.99
CA ASN A 162 7.79 24.00 7.49
C ASN A 162 7.75 24.25 9.01
N TRP A 163 8.54 23.50 9.78
CA TRP A 163 8.64 23.69 11.22
C TRP A 163 9.15 25.09 11.59
N PHE A 164 10.17 25.58 10.89
CA PHE A 164 10.70 26.91 11.09
C PHE A 164 9.70 28.01 10.71
N LEU A 165 8.97 27.85 9.60
CA LEU A 165 7.92 28.75 9.17
C LEU A 165 6.79 28.83 10.20
N CYS A 166 6.33 27.68 10.71
CA CYS A 166 5.32 27.63 11.78
C CYS A 166 5.78 28.36 13.06
N LYS A 167 7.08 28.28 13.40
CA LYS A 167 7.63 28.97 14.57
C LYS A 167 7.75 30.48 14.37
N LYS A 168 8.11 30.94 13.16
CA LYS A 168 8.35 32.34 12.85
C LYS A 168 7.07 33.12 12.53
N LEU A 169 6.06 32.45 11.97
CA LEU A 169 4.79 33.03 11.53
C LEU A 169 3.59 32.40 12.26
N PRO A 170 3.48 32.56 13.60
CA PRO A 170 2.38 31.96 14.38
C PRO A 170 1.00 32.53 14.00
N HIS A 171 0.94 33.68 13.34
CA HIS A 171 -0.30 34.27 12.84
C HIS A 171 -0.97 33.45 11.72
N ILE A 172 -0.21 32.63 10.98
CA ILE A 172 -0.69 31.90 9.81
C ILE A 172 -1.09 30.48 10.23
N LYS A 173 -2.35 30.32 10.65
CA LYS A 173 -2.87 29.04 11.20
C LYS A 173 -2.89 27.88 10.20
N TRP A 174 -2.89 28.15 8.88
CA TRP A 174 -2.95 27.08 7.88
C TRP A 174 -1.62 26.37 7.64
N LEU A 175 -0.48 26.97 8.00
CA LEU A 175 0.83 26.32 7.86
C LEU A 175 0.95 25.07 8.74
N VAL A 176 0.27 25.05 9.88
CA VAL A 176 0.21 23.91 10.80
C VAL A 176 -0.53 22.71 10.20
N LEU A 177 -1.42 22.93 9.23
CA LEU A 177 -2.19 21.88 8.55
C LEU A 177 -1.36 21.18 7.45
N ILE A 178 -0.25 21.76 7.02
CA ILE A 178 0.59 21.20 5.95
C ILE A 178 1.53 20.17 6.55
N ASN A 179 1.37 18.91 6.12
CA ASN A 179 2.22 17.80 6.52
C ASN A 179 2.96 17.24 5.30
N PHE A 180 4.16 17.76 5.04
CA PHE A 180 5.01 17.34 3.91
C PHE A 180 5.27 15.83 3.84
N PRO A 181 5.54 15.10 4.94
CA PRO A 181 5.70 13.65 4.93
C PRO A 181 4.51 12.91 4.31
N ILE A 182 3.29 13.34 4.61
CA ILE A 182 2.08 12.72 4.07
C ILE A 182 1.93 13.06 2.58
N ILE A 183 2.19 14.31 2.21
CA ILE A 183 2.10 14.77 0.82
C ILE A 183 3.10 14.01 -0.07
N LEU A 184 4.35 13.86 0.37
CA LEU A 184 5.37 13.12 -0.38
C LEU A 184 5.07 11.62 -0.47
N LEU A 185 4.30 11.09 0.48
CA LEU A 185 3.86 9.70 0.48
C LEU A 185 2.62 9.46 -0.37
N ALA A 186 1.90 10.51 -0.82
CA ALA A 186 0.66 10.35 -1.58
C ALA A 186 0.84 9.46 -2.84
N VAL A 187 2.05 9.41 -3.40
CA VAL A 187 2.42 8.68 -4.62
C VAL A 187 2.73 7.19 -4.35
N HIS A 188 2.59 6.69 -3.11
CA HIS A 188 3.08 5.35 -2.72
C HIS A 188 2.41 4.16 -3.45
N ALA A 189 1.21 4.34 -4.01
CA ALA A 189 0.44 3.25 -4.65
C ALA A 189 0.70 3.11 -6.17
N LEU A 190 1.54 3.97 -6.75
CA LEU A 190 2.09 3.79 -8.10
C LEU A 190 3.19 2.73 -7.99
N PRO A 191 3.08 1.54 -8.61
CA PRO A 191 2.47 1.25 -9.92
C PRO A 191 1.22 0.36 -9.87
N THR A 192 0.82 -0.13 -8.71
CA THR A 192 -0.27 -1.14 -8.57
C THR A 192 -1.66 -0.58 -8.83
N ALA A 193 -1.85 0.71 -8.57
CA ALA A 193 -3.13 1.39 -8.78
C ALA A 193 -3.22 1.94 -10.21
N PRO A 194 -4.29 1.65 -10.97
CA PRO A 194 -4.61 2.33 -12.21
C PRO A 194 -4.61 3.85 -12.04
N ALA A 195 -4.18 4.59 -13.07
CA ALA A 195 -4.08 6.05 -13.03
C ALA A 195 -5.41 6.76 -12.70
N ALA A 196 -6.55 6.10 -12.94
CA ALA A 196 -7.88 6.61 -12.60
C ALA A 196 -8.20 6.58 -11.10
N GLU A 197 -7.47 5.81 -10.29
CA GLU A 197 -7.75 5.71 -8.85
C GLU A 197 -7.40 6.99 -8.08
N TYR A 198 -6.26 7.62 -8.39
CA TYR A 198 -5.82 8.85 -7.75
C TYR A 198 -6.83 10.02 -7.82
N PRO A 199 -7.34 10.41 -9.00
CA PRO A 199 -8.36 11.45 -9.08
C PRO A 199 -9.67 11.02 -8.41
N SER A 200 -9.99 9.71 -8.43
CA SER A 200 -11.18 9.18 -7.75
C SER A 200 -11.06 9.29 -6.22
N TRP A 201 -9.92 8.93 -5.63
CA TRP A 201 -9.65 9.11 -4.20
C TRP A 201 -9.69 10.57 -3.80
N PHE A 202 -9.13 11.47 -4.62
CA PHE A 202 -9.19 12.91 -4.38
C PHE A 202 -10.64 13.42 -4.43
N LEU A 203 -11.41 13.03 -5.44
CA LEU A 203 -12.81 13.42 -5.59
C LEU A 203 -13.66 12.96 -4.40
N VAL A 204 -13.56 11.68 -4.03
CA VAL A 204 -14.27 11.12 -2.88
C VAL A 204 -13.83 11.82 -1.59
N GLY A 205 -12.52 12.02 -1.42
CA GLY A 205 -11.96 12.77 -0.29
C GLY A 205 -12.51 14.19 -0.19
N PHE A 206 -12.61 14.90 -1.32
CA PHE A 206 -13.16 16.25 -1.39
C PHE A 206 -14.66 16.28 -1.09
N ILE A 207 -15.44 15.38 -1.67
CA ILE A 207 -16.89 15.29 -1.43
C ILE A 207 -17.18 15.03 0.06
N PHE A 208 -16.50 14.05 0.66
CA PHE A 208 -16.76 13.69 2.05
C PHE A 208 -16.14 14.67 3.06
N ASN A 209 -14.91 15.12 2.85
CA ASN A 209 -14.20 15.93 3.86
C ASN A 209 -14.33 17.43 3.66
N TYR A 210 -14.73 17.91 2.47
CA TYR A 210 -14.94 19.34 2.22
C TYR A 210 -16.43 19.66 2.03
N VAL A 211 -17.11 19.00 1.10
CA VAL A 211 -18.50 19.35 0.77
C VAL A 211 -19.46 18.92 1.87
N LEU A 212 -19.47 17.63 2.23
CA LEU A 212 -20.34 17.07 3.27
C LEU A 212 -20.01 17.65 4.65
N TYR A 213 -18.72 17.81 4.97
CA TYR A 213 -18.32 18.44 6.23
C TYR A 213 -18.87 19.87 6.41
N ARG A 214 -18.94 20.65 5.32
CA ARG A 214 -19.37 22.06 5.36
C ARG A 214 -20.88 22.26 5.23
N HIS A 215 -21.58 21.40 4.49
CA HIS A 215 -23.01 21.55 4.21
C HIS A 215 -23.91 20.62 5.07
N ALA A 216 -23.37 19.51 5.57
CA ALA A 216 -24.13 18.49 6.31
C ALA A 216 -23.30 17.95 7.49
N HIS A 217 -22.82 18.85 8.34
CA HIS A 217 -21.91 18.51 9.44
C HIS A 217 -22.48 17.46 10.41
N GLU A 218 -23.75 17.58 10.78
CA GLU A 218 -24.44 16.64 11.68
C GLU A 218 -24.47 15.21 11.13
N TRP A 219 -24.67 15.08 9.81
CA TRP A 219 -24.63 13.77 9.16
C TRP A 219 -23.21 13.22 9.13
N TRP A 220 -22.23 14.07 8.80
CA TRP A 220 -20.84 13.69 8.70
C TRP A 220 -20.30 13.15 10.03
N GLU A 221 -20.54 13.85 11.14
CA GLU A 221 -20.07 13.43 12.48
C GLU A 221 -20.62 12.05 12.88
N LYS A 222 -21.90 11.79 12.57
CA LYS A 222 -22.58 10.57 13.00
C LYS A 222 -22.34 9.37 12.08
N TYR A 223 -22.24 9.59 10.76
CA TYR A 223 -22.33 8.51 9.78
C TYR A 223 -21.10 8.35 8.89
N ALA A 224 -20.19 9.32 8.77
CA ALA A 224 -19.09 9.23 7.81
C ALA A 224 -18.18 8.01 8.04
N TYR A 225 -17.82 7.71 9.28
CA TYR A 225 -17.00 6.55 9.62
C TYR A 225 -17.75 5.21 9.41
N VAL A 226 -19.05 5.18 9.74
CA VAL A 226 -19.89 3.99 9.52
C VAL A 226 -20.05 3.71 8.03
N PHE A 227 -20.24 4.76 7.22
CA PHE A 227 -20.33 4.66 5.78
C PHE A 227 -19.00 4.18 5.16
N SER A 228 -17.87 4.68 5.62
CA SER A 228 -16.54 4.20 5.20
C SER A 228 -16.33 2.71 5.50
N ALA A 229 -16.73 2.27 6.69
CA ALA A 229 -16.71 0.85 7.06
C ALA A 229 -17.66 0.02 6.16
N ALA A 230 -18.88 0.52 5.91
CA ALA A 230 -19.86 -0.14 5.05
C ALA A 230 -19.37 -0.28 3.60
N MET A 231 -18.72 0.75 3.05
CA MET A 231 -18.11 0.70 1.71
C MET A 231 -17.00 -0.35 1.65
N SER A 232 -16.16 -0.43 2.69
CA SER A 232 -15.08 -1.44 2.77
C SER A 232 -15.64 -2.86 2.81
N CYS A 233 -16.69 -3.11 3.60
CA CYS A 233 -17.40 -4.39 3.62
C CYS A 233 -18.11 -4.67 2.29
N GLY A 234 -18.72 -3.65 1.69
CA GLY A 234 -19.42 -3.74 0.41
C GLY A 234 -18.49 -4.17 -0.72
N VAL A 235 -17.29 -3.58 -0.81
CA VAL A 235 -16.27 -3.98 -1.79
C VAL A 235 -15.86 -5.44 -1.59
N ALA A 236 -15.66 -5.91 -0.35
CA ALA A 236 -15.31 -7.31 -0.09
C ALA A 236 -16.43 -8.28 -0.53
N VAL A 237 -17.69 -7.98 -0.21
CA VAL A 237 -18.84 -8.79 -0.63
C VAL A 237 -19.02 -8.76 -2.14
N CYS A 238 -18.93 -7.59 -2.77
CA CYS A 238 -19.01 -7.44 -4.22
C CYS A 238 -17.87 -8.20 -4.92
N GLY A 239 -16.66 -8.19 -4.37
CA GLY A 239 -15.53 -8.94 -4.89
C GLY A 239 -15.83 -10.45 -4.95
N ILE A 240 -16.35 -11.01 -3.86
CA ILE A 240 -16.77 -12.43 -3.82
C ILE A 240 -17.85 -12.71 -4.87
N LEU A 241 -18.89 -11.88 -4.93
CA LEU A 241 -19.97 -12.04 -5.91
C LEU A 241 -19.45 -11.97 -7.35
N ILE A 242 -18.58 -11.02 -7.66
CA ILE A 242 -18.01 -10.86 -9.01
C ILE A 242 -17.14 -12.06 -9.37
N THR A 243 -16.33 -12.56 -8.44
CA THR A 243 -15.47 -13.72 -8.68
C THR A 243 -16.28 -14.97 -8.98
N PHE A 244 -17.30 -15.27 -8.17
CA PHE A 244 -18.12 -16.48 -8.37
C PHE A 244 -19.11 -16.35 -9.55
N ALA A 245 -19.71 -15.17 -9.76
CA ALA A 245 -20.71 -14.98 -10.81
C ALA A 245 -20.07 -14.82 -12.20
N PHE A 246 -18.95 -14.10 -12.32
CA PHE A 246 -18.36 -13.75 -13.62
C PHE A 246 -17.01 -14.45 -13.86
N GLN A 247 -16.02 -14.24 -12.98
CA GLN A 247 -14.64 -14.72 -13.23
C GLN A 247 -14.54 -16.24 -13.33
N ASN A 248 -15.27 -16.96 -12.48
CA ASN A 248 -15.31 -18.42 -12.51
C ASN A 248 -16.08 -19.01 -13.70
N ASN A 249 -17.02 -18.24 -14.27
CA ASN A 249 -17.83 -18.66 -15.43
C ASN A 249 -17.25 -18.14 -16.75
N HIS A 250 -16.05 -17.56 -16.75
CA HIS A 250 -15.39 -16.95 -17.92
C HIS A 250 -16.22 -15.88 -18.63
N ILE A 251 -17.12 -15.20 -17.89
CA ILE A 251 -17.96 -14.14 -18.46
C ILE A 251 -17.16 -12.84 -18.41
N SER A 252 -16.91 -12.25 -19.58
CA SER A 252 -16.30 -10.94 -19.69
C SER A 252 -17.31 -9.84 -19.36
N PHE A 253 -16.93 -8.95 -18.44
CA PHE A 253 -17.74 -7.78 -18.10
C PHE A 253 -17.83 -6.84 -19.32
N PRO A 254 -18.98 -6.20 -19.59
CA PRO A 254 -19.11 -5.25 -20.69
C PRO A 254 -18.09 -4.12 -20.54
N GLN A 255 -17.48 -3.70 -21.66
CA GLN A 255 -16.54 -2.59 -21.64
C GLN A 255 -17.31 -1.27 -21.46
N TRP A 256 -17.00 -0.55 -20.38
CA TRP A 256 -17.46 0.82 -20.14
C TRP A 256 -16.29 1.71 -19.73
N TRP A 257 -16.57 2.99 -19.51
CA TRP A 257 -15.54 4.01 -19.24
C TRP A 257 -14.63 3.71 -18.04
N GLY A 258 -15.08 2.89 -17.07
CA GLY A 258 -14.26 2.45 -15.92
C GLY A 258 -13.59 1.07 -16.07
N THR A 259 -13.84 0.32 -17.16
CA THR A 259 -13.19 -0.98 -17.44
C THR A 259 -12.32 -0.93 -18.70
N LYS A 260 -12.43 0.13 -19.50
CA LYS A 260 -11.57 0.35 -20.65
C LYS A 260 -10.20 0.82 -20.17
N ASP A 261 -9.15 0.07 -20.46
CA ASP A 261 -7.78 0.52 -20.25
C ASP A 261 -7.53 1.78 -21.10
N VAL A 262 -7.57 2.95 -20.46
CA VAL A 262 -7.42 4.26 -21.12
C VAL A 262 -5.99 4.48 -21.62
N CYS A 263 -5.03 3.69 -21.12
CA CYS A 263 -3.63 3.78 -21.50
C CYS A 263 -3.16 2.48 -22.17
N PRO A 264 -2.80 2.48 -23.46
CA PRO A 264 -2.27 1.29 -24.15
C PRO A 264 -0.96 0.79 -23.54
N LEU A 265 -0.26 1.65 -22.79
CA LEU A 265 0.97 1.34 -22.06
C LEU A 265 0.75 0.83 -20.64
N SER A 266 -0.50 0.73 -20.15
CA SER A 266 -0.79 0.25 -18.79
C SER A 266 -0.24 -1.17 -18.57
N GLY A 267 -0.18 -2.00 -19.61
CA GLY A 267 0.41 -3.35 -19.57
C GLY A 267 1.92 -3.42 -19.86
N ALA A 268 2.54 -2.33 -20.33
CA ALA A 268 3.92 -2.33 -20.82
C ALA A 268 4.95 -2.34 -19.68
N ASN A 269 4.66 -1.62 -18.58
CA ASN A 269 5.52 -1.54 -17.39
C ASN A 269 5.82 -2.91 -16.75
N TYR A 270 4.95 -3.90 -16.95
CA TYR A 270 5.04 -5.20 -16.28
C TYR A 270 5.78 -6.27 -17.09
N SER A 271 5.93 -6.10 -18.40
CA SER A 271 6.50 -7.13 -19.30
C SER A 271 7.96 -6.94 -19.68
N GLY A 272 8.60 -5.86 -19.24
CA GLY A 272 9.92 -5.49 -19.77
C GLY A 272 9.90 -5.17 -21.28
N VAL A 273 8.71 -4.95 -21.86
CA VAL A 273 8.56 -4.46 -23.23
C VAL A 273 8.79 -2.96 -23.15
N ILE A 274 9.94 -2.52 -23.63
CA ILE A 274 10.24 -1.10 -23.79
C ILE A 274 9.27 -0.58 -24.85
N PRO A 275 8.33 0.32 -24.51
CA PRO A 275 7.47 0.88 -25.52
C PRO A 275 8.32 1.66 -26.51
N THR A 276 8.24 1.28 -27.78
CA THR A 276 8.95 2.00 -28.83
C THR A 276 8.18 3.27 -29.14
N TYR A 277 8.88 4.33 -29.56
CA TYR A 277 8.30 5.65 -29.83
C TYR A 277 7.16 5.65 -30.87
N HIS A 278 6.95 4.53 -31.57
CA HIS A 278 5.87 4.30 -32.51
C HIS A 278 4.54 3.84 -31.87
N ASP A 279 4.54 3.52 -30.57
CA ASP A 279 3.35 3.09 -29.80
C ASP A 279 2.72 4.25 -28.97
N LEU A 280 3.23 5.47 -29.14
CA LEU A 280 2.72 6.75 -28.59
C LEU A 280 1.90 7.49 -29.65
#